data_AF-A0A3A0CQY6-F1
#
_entry.id   AF-A0A3A0CQY6-F1
#
_cell.length_a   1.000
_cell.length_b   1.000
_cell.length_c   1.000
_cell.angle_alpha   90.00
_cell.angle_beta   90.00
_cell.angle_gamma   90.00
#
_symmetry.space_group_name_H-M   'P 1'
#
loop_
_entity.id
_entity.type
_entity.pdbx_description
1 polymer ?
#
loop_
_entity_poly.entity_id
_entity_poly.type
_entity_poly.pdbx_seq_one_letter_code
_entity_poly.pdbx_strand_id
1 'polypeptide(L)'
;MYEMLRKEYSNVGTVIQAYMRRAILDIRQLLSNGAPTNIRLCKGIYVEPRNIAFKNRELINKNFTFLLNELLRRGAYVGIATHDERLVWDGVRLVDELKLPKTVYEFQMLLGVDEELRDFIVNSGHRLRVYVPFGRQWYAYSVRRLQENPQIAGYVVQNFFGLGK
;
A
#
# COMPACT_ATOMS: atom_id res chain seq x y z
N MET A 1 13.27 -0.09 -16.01
CA MET A 1 12.62 -1.43 -16.10
C MET A 1 11.10 -1.32 -16.21
N TYR A 2 10.36 -0.82 -15.20
CA TYR A 2 8.89 -0.69 -15.28
C TYR A 2 8.42 0.04 -16.55
N GLU A 3 8.93 1.24 -16.81
CA GLU A 3 8.55 2.03 -18.00
C GLU A 3 8.85 1.33 -19.33
N MET A 4 9.87 0.47 -19.37
CA MET A 4 10.19 -0.32 -20.57
C MET A 4 9.15 -1.42 -20.76
N LEU A 5 8.88 -2.22 -19.71
CA LEU A 5 7.92 -3.32 -19.77
C LEU A 5 6.50 -2.82 -20.01
N ARG A 6 6.13 -1.66 -19.45
CA ARG A 6 4.79 -1.10 -19.62
C ARG A 6 4.50 -0.68 -21.06
N LYS A 7 5.51 -0.38 -21.88
CA LYS A 7 5.33 -0.10 -23.33
C LYS A 7 4.84 -1.34 -24.10
N GLU A 8 5.15 -2.54 -23.61
CA GLU A 8 4.85 -3.81 -24.28
C GLU A 8 3.69 -4.57 -23.60
N TYR A 9 3.55 -4.46 -22.27
CA TYR A 9 2.61 -5.25 -21.48
C TYR A 9 1.65 -4.38 -20.66
N SER A 10 0.35 -4.70 -20.72
CA SER A 10 -0.73 -4.00 -20.00
C SER A 10 -0.94 -4.45 -18.56
N ASN A 11 -0.42 -5.61 -18.20
CA ASN A 11 -0.60 -6.28 -16.91
C ASN A 11 0.61 -6.14 -15.97
N VAL A 12 1.40 -5.08 -16.15
CA VAL A 12 2.57 -4.79 -15.31
C VAL A 12 2.27 -3.60 -14.41
N GLY A 13 2.52 -3.76 -13.11
CA GLY A 13 2.42 -2.70 -12.11
C GLY A 13 3.75 -2.44 -11.39
N THR A 14 3.79 -1.39 -10.59
CA THR A 14 4.92 -1.11 -9.70
C THR A 14 4.45 -0.73 -8.30
N VAL A 15 5.39 -0.61 -7.35
CA VAL A 15 5.11 -0.28 -5.95
C VAL A 15 5.70 1.09 -5.61
N ILE A 16 4.91 1.94 -4.96
CA ILE A 16 5.37 3.19 -4.36
C ILE A 16 5.30 3.09 -2.84
N GLN A 17 6.34 3.57 -2.17
CA GLN A 17 6.49 3.50 -0.72
C GLN A 17 6.33 4.90 -0.11
N ALA A 18 5.28 5.10 0.69
CA ALA A 18 4.91 6.40 1.24
C ALA A 18 5.91 6.98 2.24
N TYR A 19 6.76 6.17 2.85
CA TYR A 19 7.84 6.67 3.71
C TYR A 19 9.00 7.34 2.93
N MET A 20 9.10 7.17 1.60
CA MET A 20 10.19 7.75 0.81
C MET A 20 9.90 9.20 0.47
N ARG A 21 10.89 10.08 0.68
CA ARG A 21 10.77 11.51 0.35
C ARG A 21 10.60 11.76 -1.15
N ARG A 22 11.19 10.91 -1.98
CA ARG A 22 11.11 10.96 -3.46
C ARG A 22 9.77 10.51 -4.04
N ALA A 23 8.90 9.87 -3.25
CA ALA A 23 7.72 9.17 -3.76
C ALA A 23 6.78 10.06 -4.59
N ILE A 24 6.63 11.33 -4.25
CA ILE A 24 5.80 12.27 -5.03
C ILE A 24 6.41 12.58 -6.39
N LEU A 25 7.74 12.69 -6.48
CA LEU A 25 8.43 12.91 -7.75
C LEU A 25 8.31 11.67 -8.63
N ASP A 26 8.48 10.48 -8.04
CA ASP A 26 8.28 9.20 -8.73
C ASP A 26 6.86 9.09 -9.30
N ILE A 27 5.83 9.42 -8.50
CA ILE A 27 4.43 9.42 -8.96
C ILE A 27 4.22 10.39 -10.13
N ARG A 28 4.74 11.62 -10.02
CA ARG A 28 4.60 12.63 -11.08
C ARG A 28 5.28 12.18 -12.37
N GLN A 29 6.46 11.57 -12.27
CA GLN A 29 7.16 11.02 -13.42
C GLN A 29 6.40 9.86 -14.05
N LEU A 30 5.96 8.88 -13.24
CA LEU A 30 5.25 7.70 -13.73
C LEU A 30 3.94 8.06 -14.45
N LEU A 31 3.28 9.14 -14.02
CA LEU A 31 2.00 9.58 -14.56
C LEU A 31 2.13 10.71 -15.61
N SER A 32 3.34 11.13 -15.97
CA SER A 32 3.57 12.30 -16.84
C SER A 32 2.99 12.14 -18.25
N ASN A 33 2.93 10.89 -18.74
CA ASN A 33 2.58 10.60 -20.14
C ASN A 33 1.13 10.16 -20.31
N GLY A 34 0.30 10.25 -19.27
CA GLY A 34 -1.13 9.87 -19.30
C GLY A 34 -1.40 8.38 -19.52
N ALA A 35 -0.37 7.54 -19.55
CA ALA A 35 -0.53 6.10 -19.77
C ALA A 35 -1.23 5.43 -18.57
N PRO A 36 -2.16 4.48 -18.80
CA PRO A 36 -2.77 3.69 -17.73
C PRO A 36 -1.70 3.00 -16.88
N THR A 37 -1.62 3.39 -15.61
CA THR A 37 -0.58 3.00 -14.67
C THR A 37 -1.20 2.28 -13.48
N ASN A 38 -0.67 1.10 -13.14
CA ASN A 38 -1.08 0.31 -11.98
C ASN A 38 -0.04 0.44 -10.87
N ILE A 39 -0.44 1.07 -9.77
CA ILE A 39 0.43 1.36 -8.62
C ILE A 39 -0.10 0.70 -7.36
N ARG A 40 0.73 -0.12 -6.72
CA ARG A 40 0.53 -0.52 -5.33
C ARG A 40 1.16 0.55 -4.42
N LEU A 41 0.36 1.20 -3.59
CA LEU A 41 0.84 2.14 -2.59
C LEU A 41 0.93 1.43 -1.23
N CYS A 42 2.12 1.41 -0.62
CA CYS A 42 2.34 0.88 0.73
C CYS A 42 3.13 1.88 1.58
N LYS A 43 3.26 1.65 2.90
CA LYS A 43 4.11 2.51 3.75
C LYS A 43 5.60 2.38 3.41
N GLY A 44 6.07 1.15 3.19
CA GLY A 44 7.48 0.80 3.16
C GLY A 44 7.86 -0.03 4.38
N ILE A 45 8.81 -0.95 4.23
CA ILE A 45 9.17 -1.93 5.27
C ILE A 45 10.64 -1.85 5.71
N TYR A 46 11.52 -1.26 4.89
CA TYR A 46 12.95 -1.26 5.13
C TYR A 46 13.38 -0.18 6.14
N VAL A 47 14.59 -0.33 6.67
CA VAL A 47 15.18 0.67 7.58
C VAL A 47 16.10 1.58 6.75
N GLU A 48 15.51 2.63 6.19
CA GLU A 48 16.23 3.61 5.35
C GLU A 48 16.71 4.82 6.15
N PRO A 49 17.81 5.49 5.75
CA PRO A 49 18.30 6.68 6.44
C PRO A 49 17.35 7.88 6.32
N ARG A 50 17.37 8.78 7.33
CA ARG A 50 16.42 9.90 7.47
C ARG A 50 16.46 10.91 6.31
N ASN A 51 17.58 11.00 5.62
CA ASN A 51 17.77 11.88 4.45
C ASN A 51 16.93 11.44 3.25
N ILE A 52 16.59 10.15 3.12
CA ILE A 52 15.76 9.64 2.02
C ILE A 52 14.38 9.16 2.46
N ALA A 53 14.19 8.85 3.74
CA ALA A 53 12.92 8.37 4.28
C ALA A 53 12.44 9.17 5.50
N PHE A 54 11.11 9.34 5.60
CA PHE A 54 10.45 9.79 6.81
C PHE A 54 10.56 8.72 7.90
N LYS A 55 10.83 9.16 9.14
CA LYS A 55 10.92 8.28 10.31
C LYS A 55 9.72 8.38 11.25
N ASN A 56 9.00 9.51 11.22
CA ASN A 56 7.84 9.73 12.07
C ASN A 56 6.61 9.05 11.46
N ARG A 57 5.93 8.20 12.25
CA ARG A 57 4.77 7.41 11.82
C ARG A 57 3.61 8.27 11.32
N GLU A 58 3.27 9.32 12.05
CA GLU A 58 2.17 10.21 11.67
C GLU A 58 2.49 10.94 10.34
N LEU A 59 3.75 11.33 10.15
CA LEU A 59 4.19 11.93 8.89
C LEU A 59 4.12 10.94 7.72
N ILE A 60 4.47 9.66 7.95
CA ILE A 60 4.32 8.60 6.95
C ILE A 60 2.84 8.39 6.61
N ASN A 61 1.95 8.35 7.61
CA ASN A 61 0.51 8.20 7.40
C ASN A 61 -0.06 9.40 6.61
N LYS A 62 0.29 10.63 6.98
CA LYS A 62 -0.09 11.84 6.24
C LYS A 62 0.40 11.80 4.79
N ASN A 63 1.66 11.41 4.58
CA ASN A 63 2.21 11.31 3.23
C ASN A 63 1.54 10.18 2.43
N PHE A 64 1.18 9.06 3.06
CA PHE A 64 0.41 7.99 2.41
C PHE A 64 -0.93 8.52 1.87
N THR A 65 -1.72 9.19 2.71
CA THR A 65 -3.01 9.76 2.30
C THR A 65 -2.84 10.83 1.21
N PHE A 66 -1.79 11.66 1.31
CA PHE A 66 -1.45 12.65 0.28
C PHE A 66 -1.14 12.00 -1.08
N LEU A 67 -0.26 10.98 -1.09
CA LEU A 67 0.12 10.27 -2.32
C LEU A 67 -1.05 9.48 -2.91
N LEU A 68 -1.89 8.90 -2.06
CA LEU A 68 -3.11 8.21 -2.49
C LEU A 68 -4.05 9.16 -3.25
N ASN A 69 -4.31 10.34 -2.70
CA ASN A 69 -5.12 11.35 -3.37
C ASN A 69 -4.52 11.79 -4.71
N GLU A 70 -3.19 12.00 -4.80
CA GLU A 70 -2.51 12.33 -6.05
C GLU A 70 -2.66 11.23 -7.12
N LEU A 71 -2.47 9.96 -6.74
CA LEU A 71 -2.61 8.82 -7.64
C LEU A 71 -4.04 8.71 -8.16
N LEU A 72 -5.03 8.77 -7.26
CA LEU A 72 -6.45 8.66 -7.61
C LEU A 72 -6.93 9.80 -8.50
N ARG A 73 -6.58 11.05 -8.18
CA ARG A 73 -6.96 12.24 -8.99
C ARG A 73 -6.38 12.22 -10.40
N ARG A 74 -5.22 11.57 -10.58
CA ARG A 74 -4.55 11.43 -11.87
C ARG A 74 -4.98 10.18 -12.64
N GLY A 75 -5.97 9.44 -12.14
CA GLY A 75 -6.57 8.30 -12.84
C GLY A 75 -5.71 7.03 -12.84
N ALA A 76 -4.73 6.90 -11.93
CA ALA A 76 -4.00 5.65 -11.77
C ALA A 76 -4.92 4.56 -11.20
N TYR A 77 -4.71 3.31 -11.59
CA TYR A 77 -5.25 2.18 -10.83
C TYR A 77 -4.44 2.03 -9.55
N VAL A 78 -5.09 2.04 -8.38
CA VAL A 78 -4.37 2.02 -7.09
C VAL A 78 -4.71 0.79 -6.26
N GLY A 79 -3.68 0.01 -5.94
CA GLY A 79 -3.72 -0.99 -4.87
C GLY A 79 -3.35 -0.34 -3.53
N ILE A 80 -4.34 -0.09 -2.68
CA ILE A 80 -4.20 0.55 -1.37
C ILE A 80 -3.73 -0.52 -0.37
N ALA A 81 -2.42 -0.67 -0.19
CA ALA A 81 -1.82 -1.75 0.59
C ALA A 81 -1.50 -1.33 2.03
N THR A 82 -2.42 -1.60 2.95
CA THR A 82 -2.31 -1.22 4.37
C THR A 82 -3.21 -2.09 5.26
N HIS A 83 -2.81 -2.26 6.52
CA HIS A 83 -3.64 -2.80 7.62
C HIS A 83 -3.96 -1.74 8.67
N ASP A 84 -3.60 -0.48 8.40
CA ASP A 84 -3.90 0.65 9.28
C ASP A 84 -5.35 1.09 9.00
N GLU A 85 -6.26 0.82 9.93
CA GLU A 85 -7.68 1.13 9.85
C GLU A 85 -7.93 2.60 9.47
N ARG A 86 -7.16 3.54 10.03
CA ARG A 86 -7.28 4.97 9.69
C ARG A 86 -6.97 5.22 8.22
N LEU A 87 -5.96 4.54 7.67
CA LEU A 87 -5.63 4.67 6.24
C LEU A 87 -6.62 3.96 5.33
N VAL A 88 -7.25 2.88 5.79
CA VAL A 88 -8.39 2.28 5.09
C VAL A 88 -9.54 3.28 5.02
N TRP A 89 -9.90 3.89 6.15
CA TRP A 89 -10.92 4.93 6.21
C TRP A 89 -10.61 6.12 5.31
N ASP A 90 -9.37 6.64 5.34
CA ASP A 90 -8.93 7.70 4.43
C ASP A 90 -9.07 7.29 2.96
N GLY A 91 -8.77 6.02 2.63
CA GLY A 91 -8.97 5.47 1.30
C GLY A 91 -10.44 5.46 0.89
N VAL A 92 -11.33 4.96 1.75
CA VAL A 92 -12.79 4.95 1.53
C VAL A 92 -13.32 6.37 1.33
N ARG A 93 -12.92 7.31 2.19
CA ARG A 93 -13.31 8.71 2.10
C ARG A 93 -12.86 9.33 0.77
N LEU A 94 -11.61 9.13 0.36
CA LEU A 94 -11.09 9.70 -0.88
C LEU A 94 -11.79 9.14 -2.13
N VAL A 95 -12.10 7.84 -2.16
CA VAL A 95 -12.79 7.25 -3.33
C VAL A 95 -14.24 7.73 -3.42
N ASP A 96 -14.90 8.00 -2.29
CA ASP A 96 -16.24 8.58 -2.24
C ASP A 96 -16.25 10.06 -2.66
N GLU A 97 -15.36 10.87 -2.08
CA GLU A 97 -15.18 12.30 -2.43
C GLU A 97 -14.90 12.50 -3.93
N LEU A 98 -14.08 11.62 -4.51
CA LEU A 98 -13.72 11.64 -5.93
C LEU A 98 -14.75 10.92 -6.82
N LYS A 99 -15.80 10.32 -6.24
CA LYS A 99 -16.86 9.57 -6.93
C LYS A 99 -16.30 8.48 -7.85
N LEU A 100 -15.27 7.78 -7.39
CA LEU A 100 -14.55 6.79 -8.19
C LEU A 100 -15.30 5.47 -8.25
N PRO A 101 -15.41 4.85 -9.43
CA PRO A 101 -15.97 3.51 -9.53
C PRO A 101 -15.06 2.52 -8.79
N LYS A 102 -15.67 1.50 -8.17
CA LYS A 102 -14.95 0.45 -7.43
C LYS A 102 -14.01 -0.39 -8.31
N THR A 103 -14.00 -0.19 -9.62
CA THR A 103 -13.15 -0.89 -10.60
C THR A 103 -11.78 -0.26 -10.80
N VAL A 104 -11.53 0.96 -10.30
CA VAL A 104 -10.25 1.68 -10.50
C VAL A 104 -9.31 1.63 -9.29
N TYR A 105 -9.70 0.91 -8.23
CA TYR A 105 -8.86 0.68 -7.06
C TYR A 105 -9.18 -0.67 -6.42
N GLU A 106 -8.32 -1.09 -5.50
CA GLU A 106 -8.59 -2.20 -4.57
C GLU A 106 -7.81 -1.98 -3.27
N PHE A 107 -8.33 -2.48 -2.16
CA PHE A 107 -7.56 -2.61 -0.93
C PHE A 107 -6.71 -3.88 -0.99
N GLN A 108 -5.55 -3.87 -0.35
CA GLN A 108 -4.64 -5.00 -0.35
C GLN A 108 -4.08 -5.27 1.05
N MET A 109 -4.17 -6.52 1.49
CA MET A 109 -3.72 -6.95 2.81
C MET A 109 -2.87 -8.21 2.72
N LEU A 110 -2.11 -8.53 3.77
CA LEU A 110 -1.36 -9.77 3.91
C LEU A 110 -2.28 -10.86 4.45
N LEU A 111 -2.03 -12.11 4.04
CA LEU A 111 -2.70 -13.26 4.61
C LEU A 111 -2.46 -13.34 6.13
N GLY A 112 -3.52 -13.59 6.90
CA GLY A 112 -3.46 -13.81 8.34
C GLY A 112 -3.41 -12.55 9.20
N VAL A 113 -3.57 -11.37 8.60
CA VAL A 113 -3.62 -10.09 9.33
C VAL A 113 -5.04 -9.54 9.31
N ASP A 114 -5.50 -9.10 10.47
CA ASP A 114 -6.70 -8.27 10.68
C ASP A 114 -7.91 -8.70 9.83
N GLU A 115 -8.50 -9.85 10.20
CA GLU A 115 -9.64 -10.43 9.48
C GLU A 115 -10.91 -9.59 9.60
N GLU A 116 -11.12 -8.98 10.75
CA GLU A 116 -12.27 -8.10 10.99
C GLU A 116 -12.26 -6.90 10.04
N LEU A 117 -11.10 -6.25 9.84
CA LEU A 117 -10.99 -5.15 8.89
C LEU A 117 -11.16 -5.62 7.43
N ARG A 118 -10.71 -6.83 7.09
CA ARG A 118 -10.96 -7.41 5.75
C ARG A 118 -12.45 -7.60 5.50
N ASP A 119 -13.16 -8.15 6.46
CA ASP A 119 -14.60 -8.37 6.38
C ASP A 119 -15.33 -7.03 6.27
N PHE A 120 -14.93 -6.01 7.04
CA PHE A 120 -15.49 -4.67 6.93
C PHE A 120 -15.33 -4.09 5.51
N ILE A 121 -14.14 -4.20 4.91
CA ILE A 121 -13.87 -3.68 3.55
C ILE A 121 -14.76 -4.38 2.52
N VAL A 122 -14.85 -5.70 2.58
CA VAL A 122 -15.63 -6.51 1.62
C VAL A 122 -17.13 -6.29 1.81
N ASN A 123 -17.62 -6.23 3.06
CA ASN A 123 -19.03 -5.99 3.38
C ASN A 123 -19.48 -4.57 3.02
N SER A 124 -18.56 -3.60 3.03
CA SER A 124 -18.77 -2.25 2.47
C SER A 124 -18.76 -2.23 0.92
N GLY A 125 -18.58 -3.40 0.31
CA GLY A 125 -18.60 -3.65 -1.12
C GLY A 125 -17.36 -3.15 -1.85
N HIS A 126 -16.24 -2.92 -1.16
CA HIS A 126 -14.97 -2.58 -1.81
C HIS A 126 -14.22 -3.84 -2.25
N ARG A 127 -13.37 -3.71 -3.27
CA ARG A 127 -12.50 -4.80 -3.71
C ARG A 127 -11.36 -4.98 -2.74
N LEU A 128 -11.06 -6.23 -2.39
CA LEU A 128 -9.94 -6.61 -1.54
C LEU A 128 -9.11 -7.69 -2.24
N ARG A 129 -7.78 -7.57 -2.18
CA ARG A 129 -6.82 -8.61 -2.58
C ARG A 129 -5.95 -9.02 -1.40
N VAL A 130 -5.83 -10.32 -1.16
CA VAL A 130 -4.93 -10.87 -0.14
C VAL A 130 -3.60 -11.29 -0.78
N TYR A 131 -2.50 -10.80 -0.23
CA TYR A 131 -1.15 -11.21 -0.58
C TYR A 131 -0.79 -12.50 0.16
N VAL A 132 -0.69 -13.59 -0.59
CA VAL A 132 -0.44 -14.94 -0.08
C VAL A 132 0.98 -15.36 -0.42
N PRO A 133 1.95 -15.31 0.52
CA PRO A 133 3.25 -15.92 0.31
C PRO A 133 3.12 -17.44 0.29
N PHE A 134 3.88 -18.12 -0.57
CA PHE A 134 3.88 -19.58 -0.69
C PHE A 134 5.29 -20.13 -1.02
N GLY A 135 5.51 -21.43 -0.81
CA GLY A 135 6.78 -22.12 -1.09
C GLY A 135 7.65 -22.39 0.14
N ARG A 136 8.55 -23.37 0.10
CA ARG A 136 9.22 -23.95 1.30
C ARG A 136 9.93 -22.96 2.23
N GLN A 137 10.42 -21.84 1.71
CA GLN A 137 11.18 -20.84 2.48
C GLN A 137 10.33 -19.60 2.88
N TRP A 138 9.01 -19.64 2.66
CA TRP A 138 8.14 -18.48 2.87
C TRP A 138 8.21 -17.95 4.31
N TYR A 139 8.22 -18.85 5.31
CA TYR A 139 8.21 -18.48 6.72
C TYR A 139 9.48 -17.75 7.12
N ALA A 140 10.65 -18.30 6.78
CA ALA A 140 11.94 -17.68 7.06
C ALA A 140 12.09 -16.32 6.36
N TYR A 141 11.61 -16.19 5.12
CA TYR A 141 11.63 -14.92 4.38
C TYR A 141 10.73 -13.84 5.01
N SER A 142 9.48 -14.18 5.33
CA SER A 142 8.52 -13.26 5.94
C SER A 142 8.95 -12.82 7.35
N VAL A 143 9.46 -13.77 8.15
CA VAL A 143 9.93 -13.50 9.51
C VAL A 143 11.19 -12.62 9.49
N ARG A 144 12.16 -12.88 8.61
CA ARG A 144 13.38 -12.06 8.52
C ARG A 144 13.08 -10.61 8.14
N ARG A 145 12.17 -10.41 7.17
CA ARG A 145 11.71 -9.07 6.73
C ARG A 145 10.98 -8.30 7.83
N LEU A 146 10.25 -9.00 8.70
CA LEU A 146 9.60 -8.40 9.87
C LEU A 146 10.60 -8.10 10.99
N GLN A 147 11.57 -9.00 11.23
CA GLN A 147 12.61 -8.86 12.25
C GLN A 147 13.65 -7.77 11.93
N GLU A 148 13.94 -7.52 10.65
CA GLU A 148 14.83 -6.44 10.21
C GLU A 148 14.32 -5.03 10.57
N ASN A 149 13.05 -4.90 11.00
CA ASN A 149 12.47 -3.65 11.47
C ASN A 149 11.69 -3.86 12.80
N PRO A 150 12.34 -3.71 13.97
CA PRO A 150 11.75 -3.99 15.28
C PRO A 150 10.45 -3.21 15.56
N GLN A 151 10.32 -2.01 14.97
CA GLN A 151 9.12 -1.17 15.13
C GLN A 151 7.93 -1.68 14.32
N ILE A 152 8.16 -2.35 13.18
CA ILE A 152 7.12 -3.00 12.37
C ILE A 152 6.76 -4.36 12.96
N ALA A 153 7.75 -5.09 13.50
CA ALA A 153 7.51 -6.36 14.19
C ALA A 153 6.47 -6.21 15.31
N GLY A 154 6.57 -5.17 16.14
CA GLY A 154 5.60 -4.93 17.23
C GLY A 154 4.15 -4.77 16.74
N TYR A 155 3.92 -3.96 15.69
CA TYR A 155 2.58 -3.71 15.18
C TYR A 155 2.02 -4.87 14.36
N VAL A 156 2.84 -5.50 13.51
CA VAL A 156 2.42 -6.66 12.73
C VAL A 156 2.14 -7.84 13.67
N VAL A 157 2.94 -8.06 14.71
CA VAL A 157 2.67 -9.06 15.75
C VAL A 157 1.39 -8.71 16.53
N GLN A 158 1.17 -7.46 16.94
CA GLN A 158 -0.08 -7.05 17.59
C GLN A 158 -1.31 -7.34 16.71
N ASN A 159 -1.23 -7.05 15.40
CA ASN A 159 -2.32 -7.28 14.44
C ASN A 159 -2.44 -8.75 13.99
N PHE A 160 -1.37 -9.55 14.02
CA PHE A 160 -1.42 -11.00 13.76
C PHE A 160 -1.97 -11.79 14.95
N PHE A 161 -1.76 -11.32 16.18
CA PHE A 161 -2.13 -12.04 17.40
C PHE A 161 -3.37 -11.48 18.11
N GLY A 162 -4.02 -10.42 17.59
CA GLY A 162 -5.22 -9.86 18.20
C GLY A 162 -5.03 -9.41 19.66
N LEU A 163 -3.80 -9.12 20.06
CA LEU A 163 -3.43 -8.74 21.45
C LEU A 163 -3.64 -7.24 21.71
N GLY A 164 -4.73 -6.70 21.15
CA GLY A 164 -5.14 -5.30 21.29
C GLY A 164 -6.62 -5.16 21.60
N LYS A 165 -7.19 -6.10 22.35
CA LYS A 165 -8.42 -5.85 23.13
C LYS A 165 -8.07 -5.10 24.41
#